data_AF-A0A845AQ13-F1
#
_entry.id   AF-A0A845AQ13-F1
#
_cell.length_a   1.000
_cell.length_b   1.000
_cell.length_c   1.000
_cell.angle_alpha   90.00
_cell.angle_beta   90.00
_cell.angle_gamma   90.00
#
_symmetry.space_group_name_H-M   'P 1'
#
loop_
_entity.id
_entity.type
_entity.pdbx_description
1 polymer ?
#
loop_
_entity_poly.entity_id
_entity_poly.type
_entity_poly.pdbx_seq_one_letter_code
_entity_poly.pdbx_strand_id
1 'polypeptide(L)'
;MKTAIFTAIGLALAATTIAAPAEAGPFSKLKKAAKKVERTAEDAQDVVETVDSVSKGQLPRSQRSRKRGSKGCFANRGSTSASACTAAAPDHVGGAGPVPARFSGQLQCANLNVGNAFVARDGNYTFSQGISTETRSGLIDRRNVQASNGCLYSGLGVGDVLYVEFDKSRYKKYDYEMQCVSYDGSEQLDNTNGPSVGNYKGKSVMLHTGNSLGYTPTATGSNSDRSRAYDAHLDGRGRTMLTFNFGALHTDKSGTDFFCQWFNKNTGKSAVALTFRRGPRG
;
A
#
# COMPACT_ATOMS: atom_id res chain seq x y z
N MET A 1 -30.20 -29.40 -41.21
CA MET A 1 -29.73 -30.79 -41.41
C MET A 1 -28.20 -30.80 -41.36
N LYS A 2 -27.64 -31.88 -40.80
CA LYS A 2 -26.22 -32.14 -40.52
C LYS A 2 -25.74 -31.65 -39.15
N THR A 3 -25.65 -32.57 -38.20
CA THR A 3 -24.35 -33.04 -37.73
C THR A 3 -24.47 -34.40 -37.05
N ALA A 4 -23.36 -35.10 -37.10
CA ALA A 4 -23.25 -36.54 -37.16
C ALA A 4 -22.44 -37.06 -35.96
N ILE A 5 -22.75 -38.32 -35.62
CA ILE A 5 -21.85 -39.39 -35.18
C ILE A 5 -21.35 -39.38 -33.72
N PHE A 6 -21.57 -40.56 -33.16
CA PHE A 6 -21.24 -41.15 -31.87
C PHE A 6 -19.76 -41.42 -31.63
N THR A 7 -19.38 -41.42 -30.35
CA THR A 7 -18.45 -42.37 -29.69
C THR A 7 -18.72 -42.24 -28.17
N ALA A 8 -19.44 -43.12 -27.48
CA ALA A 8 -19.26 -44.54 -27.16
C ALA A 8 -18.27 -44.81 -26.01
N ILE A 9 -18.82 -45.40 -24.93
CA ILE A 9 -18.21 -46.31 -23.94
C ILE A 9 -17.33 -45.62 -22.87
N GLY A 10 -17.54 -45.73 -21.56
CA GLY A 10 -18.33 -46.66 -20.75
C GLY A 10 -17.42 -47.20 -19.63
N LEU A 11 -17.87 -47.17 -18.36
CA LEU A 11 -17.49 -48.18 -17.36
C LEU A 11 -18.36 -48.05 -16.10
N ALA A 12 -19.10 -49.13 -15.85
CA ALA A 12 -19.89 -49.37 -14.66
C ALA A 12 -19.00 -49.65 -13.45
N LEU A 13 -19.51 -49.37 -12.24
CA LEU A 13 -19.12 -50.12 -11.05
C LEU A 13 -20.34 -50.37 -10.16
N ALA A 14 -20.36 -51.62 -9.71
CA ALA A 14 -21.45 -52.38 -9.15
C ALA A 14 -21.98 -51.86 -7.81
N ALA A 15 -23.25 -52.22 -7.58
CA ALA A 15 -23.88 -52.24 -6.28
C ALA A 15 -23.17 -53.22 -5.34
N THR A 16 -22.92 -52.78 -4.11
CA THR A 16 -22.75 -53.65 -2.94
C THR A 16 -23.77 -53.22 -1.90
N THR A 17 -24.73 -54.11 -1.65
CA THR A 17 -25.64 -54.05 -0.51
C THR A 17 -24.88 -54.42 0.76
N ILE A 18 -24.73 -53.46 1.68
CA ILE A 18 -24.47 -53.74 3.09
C ILE A 18 -25.49 -52.93 3.90
N ALA A 19 -26.11 -53.64 4.83
CA ALA A 19 -27.26 -53.22 5.63
C ALA A 19 -27.08 -51.85 6.32
N ALA A 20 -28.16 -51.07 6.29
CA ALA A 20 -28.34 -49.92 7.17
C ALA A 20 -28.45 -50.39 8.64
N PRO A 21 -28.04 -49.53 9.57
CA PRO A 21 -29.07 -49.04 10.49
C PRO A 21 -29.20 -47.52 10.43
N ALA A 22 -30.46 -47.10 10.44
CA ALA A 22 -31.00 -45.86 10.97
C ALA A 22 -30.33 -44.52 10.59
N GLU A 23 -31.04 -43.81 9.71
CA GLU A 23 -31.08 -42.37 9.47
C GLU A 23 -30.37 -41.45 10.49
N ALA A 24 -29.31 -40.79 10.05
CA ALA A 24 -28.93 -39.48 10.56
C ALA A 24 -29.32 -38.43 9.51
N GLY A 25 -30.49 -37.82 9.69
CA GLY A 25 -31.03 -36.81 8.78
C GLY A 25 -30.12 -35.59 8.54
N PRO A 26 -30.46 -34.75 7.55
CA PRO A 26 -29.65 -33.61 7.07
C PRO A 26 -29.28 -32.57 8.16
N PHE A 27 -29.88 -32.64 9.34
CA PHE A 27 -29.63 -31.76 10.48
C PHE A 27 -28.34 -32.07 11.27
N SER A 28 -27.74 -33.25 11.13
CA SER A 28 -26.48 -33.58 11.83
C SER A 28 -25.26 -32.84 11.27
N LYS A 29 -25.26 -32.55 9.95
CA LYS A 29 -24.24 -31.72 9.28
C LYS A 29 -24.40 -30.23 9.63
N LEU A 30 -25.64 -29.77 9.83
CA LEU A 30 -25.93 -28.43 10.35
C LEU A 30 -25.44 -28.25 11.79
N LYS A 31 -25.49 -29.28 12.64
CA LYS A 31 -25.02 -29.19 14.04
C LYS A 31 -23.48 -29.08 14.15
N LYS A 32 -22.73 -29.68 13.23
CA LYS A 32 -21.27 -29.48 13.13
C LYS A 32 -20.89 -28.13 12.51
N ALA A 33 -21.73 -27.58 11.62
CA ALA A 33 -21.58 -26.21 11.14
C ALA A 33 -21.91 -25.19 12.25
N ALA A 34 -22.97 -25.40 13.02
CA ALA A 34 -23.36 -24.56 14.16
C ALA A 34 -22.29 -24.54 15.26
N LYS A 35 -21.70 -25.68 15.61
CA LYS A 35 -20.62 -25.74 16.63
C LYS A 35 -19.29 -25.12 16.16
N LYS A 36 -19.10 -24.97 14.84
CA LYS A 36 -17.96 -24.24 14.25
C LYS A 36 -18.24 -22.74 14.12
N VAL A 37 -19.51 -22.33 14.18
CA VAL A 37 -19.97 -20.93 14.21
C VAL A 37 -20.12 -20.43 15.65
N GLU A 38 -20.43 -21.29 16.62
CA GLU A 38 -20.57 -20.91 18.04
C GLU A 38 -19.21 -20.62 18.71
N ARG A 39 -18.09 -21.10 18.15
CA ARG A 39 -16.73 -20.64 18.50
C ARG A 39 -16.33 -19.32 17.82
N THR A 40 -17.20 -18.79 16.96
CA THR A 40 -17.04 -17.50 16.27
C THR A 40 -18.10 -16.49 16.76
N ALA A 41 -18.88 -16.84 17.79
CA ALA A 41 -19.98 -16.04 18.33
C ALA A 41 -19.63 -15.30 19.64
N GLU A 42 -18.36 -15.25 20.05
CA GLU A 42 -17.87 -14.31 21.07
C GLU A 42 -17.52 -12.93 20.46
N ASP A 43 -17.41 -12.81 19.13
CA ASP A 43 -17.13 -11.53 18.44
C ASP A 43 -18.41 -10.84 17.88
N ALA A 44 -19.60 -11.30 18.25
CA ALA A 44 -20.87 -10.80 17.71
C ALA A 44 -21.82 -10.19 18.77
N GLN A 45 -21.31 -9.81 19.95
CA GLN A 45 -22.10 -9.06 20.93
C GLN A 45 -22.17 -7.55 20.67
N ASP A 46 -21.33 -6.99 19.79
CA ASP A 46 -21.30 -5.54 19.51
C ASP A 46 -22.25 -5.09 18.38
N VAL A 47 -22.85 -6.04 17.65
CA VAL A 47 -23.72 -5.73 16.50
C VAL A 47 -25.21 -5.76 16.88
N VAL A 48 -25.59 -6.41 17.99
CA VAL A 48 -26.99 -6.53 18.39
C VAL A 48 -27.50 -5.30 19.17
N GLU A 49 -26.65 -4.57 19.91
CA GLU A 49 -27.06 -3.32 20.59
C GLU A 49 -27.20 -2.12 19.64
N THR A 50 -26.60 -2.18 18.45
CA THR A 50 -26.66 -1.07 17.48
C THR A 50 -27.97 -1.06 16.67
N VAL A 51 -28.68 -2.19 16.59
CA VAL A 51 -29.94 -2.28 15.84
C VAL A 51 -31.15 -1.90 16.72
N ASP A 52 -31.07 -2.11 18.04
CA ASP A 52 -32.18 -1.80 18.96
C ASP A 52 -32.22 -0.33 19.42
N SER A 53 -31.09 0.38 19.34
CA SER A 53 -30.96 1.80 19.74
C SER A 53 -31.36 2.79 18.62
N VAL A 54 -31.38 2.36 17.35
CA VAL A 54 -31.87 3.16 16.21
C VAL A 54 -33.40 3.14 16.13
N SER A 55 -34.06 2.08 16.62
CA SER A 55 -35.52 1.96 16.60
C SER A 55 -36.26 2.74 17.70
N LYS A 56 -35.58 3.34 18.68
CA LYS A 56 -36.21 4.02 19.84
C LYS A 56 -35.87 5.49 20.06
N GLY A 57 -35.09 6.12 19.17
CA GLY A 57 -34.98 7.59 19.12
C GLY A 57 -34.53 8.28 20.42
N GLN A 58 -33.64 7.68 21.20
CA GLN A 58 -33.10 8.27 22.43
C GLN A 58 -31.57 8.31 22.40
N LEU A 59 -31.01 9.52 22.47
CA LEU A 59 -29.57 9.77 22.65
C LEU A 59 -29.15 9.53 24.11
N PRO A 60 -28.04 8.83 24.41
CA PRO A 60 -27.50 8.82 25.76
C PRO A 60 -26.57 10.01 26.01
N ARG A 61 -26.71 10.48 27.24
CA ARG A 61 -26.15 11.68 27.84
C ARG A 61 -24.97 11.26 28.72
N SER A 62 -23.73 11.46 28.27
CA SER A 62 -22.58 11.46 29.20
C SER A 62 -21.44 12.36 28.70
N GLN A 63 -21.60 13.66 28.95
CA GLN A 63 -20.47 14.55 29.19
C GLN A 63 -20.13 14.51 30.68
N ARG A 64 -18.93 14.03 31.02
CA ARG A 64 -18.18 14.59 32.15
C ARG A 64 -16.68 14.50 31.86
N SER A 65 -16.07 15.67 31.84
CA SER A 65 -14.69 15.94 31.49
C SER A 65 -13.70 15.39 32.52
N ARG A 66 -12.60 14.79 32.04
CA ARG A 66 -11.29 14.87 32.68
C ARG A 66 -10.23 15.16 31.61
N LYS A 67 -9.50 16.25 31.86
CA LYS A 67 -8.36 16.78 31.11
C LYS A 67 -7.22 15.75 31.01
N ARG A 68 -6.47 15.89 29.90
CA ARG A 68 -5.00 15.74 29.74
C ARG A 68 -4.51 14.43 29.11
N GLY A 69 -3.95 14.56 27.90
CA GLY A 69 -3.10 13.56 27.26
C GLY A 69 -3.17 13.53 25.74
N SER A 70 -2.51 14.49 25.06
CA SER A 70 -1.95 14.37 23.70
C SER A 70 -2.73 13.49 22.68
N LYS A 71 -3.72 14.06 21.98
CA LYS A 71 -4.23 13.50 20.73
C LYS A 71 -3.25 13.83 19.60
N GLY A 72 -2.36 12.89 19.29
CA GLY A 72 -1.56 12.92 18.06
C GLY A 72 -2.46 12.63 16.86
N CYS A 73 -2.37 13.48 15.83
CA CYS A 73 -3.05 13.28 14.56
C CYS A 73 -2.37 12.16 13.78
N PHE A 74 -3.05 11.04 13.57
CA PHE A 74 -2.59 9.99 12.65
C PHE A 74 -2.97 10.38 11.22
N ALA A 75 -2.23 11.30 10.62
CA ALA A 75 -2.27 11.50 9.18
C ALA A 75 -1.65 10.26 8.52
N ASN A 76 -2.39 9.63 7.62
CA ASN A 76 -2.09 8.36 6.94
C ASN A 76 -2.35 7.10 7.76
N ARG A 77 -3.61 6.65 7.75
CA ARG A 77 -3.98 5.24 7.59
C ARG A 77 -5.44 5.18 7.18
N GLY A 78 -5.78 4.28 6.26
CA GLY A 78 -7.15 3.86 5.99
C GLY A 78 -7.77 3.20 7.24
N SER A 79 -8.05 4.01 8.25
CA SER A 79 -8.54 3.64 9.56
C SER A 79 -9.87 4.33 9.79
N THR A 80 -10.91 3.53 9.96
CA THR A 80 -12.28 3.93 10.23
C THR A 80 -12.44 4.34 11.70
N SER A 81 -12.31 5.63 12.01
CA SER A 81 -12.82 6.20 13.28
C SER A 81 -12.98 7.72 13.17
N ALA A 82 -14.08 8.23 13.70
CA ALA A 82 -14.79 9.39 13.20
C ALA A 82 -14.27 10.79 13.61
N SER A 83 -14.39 11.69 12.64
CA SER A 83 -14.55 13.16 12.68
C SER A 83 -13.31 14.09 12.74
N ALA A 84 -13.22 14.82 11.62
CA ALA A 84 -12.69 16.16 11.33
C ALA A 84 -11.31 16.59 11.87
N CYS A 85 -10.27 16.21 11.12
CA CYS A 85 -9.21 17.14 10.76
C CYS A 85 -9.18 17.21 9.23
N THR A 86 -10.14 17.94 8.65
CA THR A 86 -10.02 18.49 7.30
C THR A 86 -8.92 19.54 7.31
N ALA A 87 -7.67 19.09 7.37
CA ALA A 87 -6.63 19.80 6.65
C ALA A 87 -6.86 19.41 5.19
N ALA A 88 -7.52 20.27 4.42
CA ALA A 88 -7.20 20.32 3.01
C ALA A 88 -5.67 20.38 2.94
N ALA A 89 -5.04 19.46 2.20
CA ALA A 89 -3.60 19.56 1.98
C ALA A 89 -3.36 21.00 1.52
N PRO A 90 -2.63 21.84 2.27
CA PRO A 90 -2.33 23.18 1.78
C PRO A 90 -1.76 22.96 0.39
N ASP A 91 -2.38 23.60 -0.61
CA ASP A 91 -2.11 23.46 -2.03
C ASP A 91 -0.69 23.00 -2.24
N HIS A 92 -0.47 21.77 -2.76
CA HIS A 92 0.84 21.13 -2.96
C HIS A 92 1.96 22.12 -2.70
N VAL A 93 2.51 22.18 -1.48
CA VAL A 93 3.66 23.05 -1.24
C VAL A 93 4.72 22.47 -2.14
N GLY A 94 4.95 23.14 -3.29
CA GLY A 94 5.51 22.52 -4.48
C GLY A 94 6.80 21.77 -4.17
N GLY A 95 7.19 20.83 -5.02
CA GLY A 95 8.37 20.01 -4.78
C GLY A 95 9.62 20.83 -4.41
N ALA A 96 10.60 20.15 -3.79
CA ALA A 96 11.87 20.78 -3.44
C ALA A 96 12.44 21.60 -4.59
N GLY A 97 13.05 22.75 -4.26
CA GLY A 97 13.73 23.58 -5.24
C GLY A 97 14.92 22.88 -5.89
N PRO A 98 15.59 23.57 -6.83
CA PRO A 98 16.78 23.06 -7.52
C PRO A 98 17.81 22.52 -6.53
N VAL A 99 18.41 21.37 -6.87
CA VAL A 99 19.38 20.70 -5.99
C VAL A 99 20.64 21.55 -5.86
N PRO A 100 21.06 21.93 -4.64
CA PRO A 100 22.29 22.70 -4.45
C PRO A 100 23.51 21.91 -4.94
N ALA A 101 24.43 22.59 -5.62
CA ALA A 101 25.61 21.97 -6.25
C ALA A 101 26.47 21.17 -5.27
N ARG A 102 26.52 21.58 -3.99
CA ARG A 102 27.26 20.87 -2.93
C ARG A 102 26.81 19.42 -2.75
N PHE A 103 25.52 19.13 -3.00
CA PHE A 103 24.98 17.77 -2.88
C PHE A 103 25.15 16.99 -4.18
N SER A 104 24.77 17.58 -5.32
CA SER A 104 24.85 16.89 -6.60
C SER A 104 26.29 16.62 -7.04
N GLY A 105 27.25 17.49 -6.68
CA GLY A 105 28.66 17.31 -7.00
C GLY A 105 29.39 16.26 -6.14
N GLN A 106 28.84 15.92 -4.97
CA GLN A 106 29.37 14.88 -4.08
C GLN A 106 28.65 13.53 -4.25
N LEU A 107 27.54 13.51 -4.99
CA LEU A 107 26.73 12.32 -5.17
C LEU A 107 27.48 11.28 -6.01
N GLN A 108 27.68 10.10 -5.43
CA GLN A 108 28.18 8.92 -6.13
C GLN A 108 27.09 7.87 -6.22
N CYS A 109 26.72 7.45 -7.44
CA CYS A 109 25.72 6.42 -7.63
C CYS A 109 26.33 5.01 -7.62
N ALA A 110 25.60 4.05 -7.05
CA ALA A 110 26.00 2.65 -6.93
C ALA A 110 25.86 1.86 -8.26
N ASN A 111 25.40 2.50 -9.34
CA ASN A 111 25.25 1.90 -10.68
C ASN A 111 24.44 0.59 -10.69
N LEU A 112 23.32 0.60 -9.96
CA LEU A 112 22.41 -0.55 -9.81
C LEU A 112 21.53 -0.82 -11.03
N ASN A 113 21.84 -0.19 -12.17
CA ASN A 113 21.06 -0.26 -13.40
C ASN A 113 19.58 0.09 -13.15
N VAL A 114 19.35 1.33 -12.74
CA VAL A 114 18.01 1.85 -12.44
C VAL A 114 17.10 1.67 -13.67
N GLY A 115 15.93 1.08 -13.43
CA GLY A 115 14.94 0.75 -14.46
C GLY A 115 13.75 1.71 -14.44
N ASN A 116 12.55 1.13 -14.48
CA ASN A 116 11.30 1.88 -14.41
C ASN A 116 11.21 2.68 -13.10
N ALA A 117 10.81 3.94 -13.19
CA ALA A 117 10.57 4.80 -12.05
C ALA A 117 9.40 5.74 -12.32
N PHE A 118 8.58 5.96 -11.28
CA PHE A 118 7.46 6.89 -11.34
C PHE A 118 7.24 7.55 -9.98
N VAL A 119 6.67 8.74 -10.00
CA VAL A 119 6.06 9.38 -8.83
C VAL A 119 4.57 9.10 -8.89
N ALA A 120 3.98 8.73 -7.76
CA ALA A 120 2.56 8.43 -7.61
C ALA A 120 2.02 9.04 -6.33
N ARG A 121 0.70 8.96 -6.15
CA ARG A 121 0.02 9.26 -4.89
C ARG A 121 -0.61 7.99 -4.33
N ASP A 122 -0.67 7.89 -3.01
CA ASP A 122 -1.52 6.88 -2.38
C ASP A 122 -2.98 7.33 -2.48
N GLY A 123 -3.83 6.49 -3.05
CA GLY A 123 -5.21 6.85 -3.27
C GLY A 123 -6.09 5.66 -3.57
N ASN A 124 -7.38 5.95 -3.75
CA ASN A 124 -8.39 4.94 -4.00
C ASN A 124 -8.70 4.83 -5.49
N TYR A 125 -9.00 3.61 -5.92
CA TYR A 125 -9.54 3.30 -7.23
C TYR A 125 -10.71 2.33 -7.07
N THR A 126 -11.52 2.22 -8.12
CA THR A 126 -12.66 1.31 -8.17
C THR A 126 -12.45 0.23 -9.21
N PHE A 127 -13.14 -0.89 -9.05
CA PHE A 127 -13.29 -1.92 -10.08
C PHE A 127 -14.62 -2.62 -9.90
N SER A 128 -15.17 -3.17 -10.98
CA SER A 128 -16.44 -3.90 -10.94
C SER A 128 -16.22 -5.41 -10.92
N GLN A 129 -16.99 -6.11 -10.09
CA GLN A 129 -17.05 -7.56 -10.04
C GLN A 129 -18.51 -7.99 -10.22
N GLY A 130 -18.88 -8.31 -11.45
CA GLY A 130 -20.29 -8.45 -11.84
C GLY A 130 -21.00 -7.10 -11.77
N ILE A 131 -22.11 -7.04 -11.03
CA ILE A 131 -22.87 -5.79 -10.79
C ILE A 131 -22.37 -5.00 -9.57
N SER A 132 -21.43 -5.55 -8.79
CA SER A 132 -20.86 -4.90 -7.62
C SER A 132 -19.69 -4.01 -8.04
N THR A 133 -19.56 -2.84 -7.41
CA THR A 133 -18.38 -1.97 -7.53
C THR A 133 -17.66 -1.93 -6.19
N GLU A 134 -16.39 -2.32 -6.19
CA GLU A 134 -15.52 -2.28 -5.02
C GLU A 134 -14.53 -1.12 -5.11
N THR A 135 -14.17 -0.57 -3.96
CA THR A 135 -13.11 0.43 -3.81
C THR A 135 -11.90 -0.20 -3.14
N ARG A 136 -10.70 0.02 -3.68
CA ARG A 136 -9.41 -0.40 -3.09
C ARG A 136 -8.40 0.73 -3.16
N SER A 137 -7.36 0.64 -2.34
CA SER A 137 -6.24 1.58 -2.37
C SER A 137 -5.05 1.06 -3.17
N GLY A 138 -4.26 1.99 -3.70
CA GLY A 138 -3.04 1.73 -4.44
C GLY A 138 -2.29 3.00 -4.79
N LEU A 139 -1.16 2.85 -5.50
CA LEU A 139 -0.41 3.95 -6.07
C LEU A 139 -1.04 4.38 -7.39
N ILE A 140 -1.62 5.57 -7.37
CA ILE A 140 -2.38 6.19 -8.47
C ILE A 140 -1.71 7.47 -8.96
N ASP A 141 -2.27 8.10 -10.00
CA ASP A 141 -1.74 9.32 -10.63
C ASP A 141 -0.26 9.21 -11.00
N ARG A 142 0.10 8.08 -11.59
CA ARG A 142 1.50 7.75 -11.90
C ARG A 142 2.04 8.68 -12.97
N ARG A 143 3.15 9.35 -12.66
CA ARG A 143 3.97 10.10 -13.59
C ARG A 143 5.34 9.46 -13.68
N ASN A 144 5.71 8.97 -14.86
CA ASN A 144 7.05 8.44 -15.09
C ASN A 144 8.09 9.53 -14.85
N VAL A 145 9.20 9.14 -14.20
CA VAL A 145 10.32 10.04 -13.93
C VAL A 145 11.62 9.35 -14.29
N GLN A 146 12.64 10.15 -14.60
CA GLN A 146 13.99 9.67 -14.89
C GLN A 146 14.96 10.19 -13.84
N ALA A 147 15.95 9.38 -13.51
CA ALA A 147 17.03 9.80 -12.65
C ALA A 147 17.97 10.76 -13.39
N SER A 148 18.23 11.91 -12.81
CA SER A 148 19.39 12.72 -13.16
C SER A 148 20.65 12.13 -12.51
N ASN A 149 21.83 12.38 -13.09
CA ASN A 149 23.12 11.89 -12.57
C ASN A 149 23.14 10.38 -12.22
N GLY A 150 22.35 9.56 -12.92
CA GLY A 150 22.29 8.10 -12.75
C GLY A 150 21.45 7.58 -11.58
N CYS A 151 21.16 8.37 -10.54
CA CYS A 151 20.33 7.93 -9.40
C CYS A 151 19.56 9.04 -8.64
N LEU A 152 19.58 10.30 -9.11
CA LEU A 152 18.96 11.44 -8.42
C LEU A 152 17.56 11.78 -8.96
N TYR A 153 16.57 11.77 -8.07
CA TYR A 153 15.19 12.21 -8.35
C TYR A 153 14.85 13.49 -7.60
N SER A 154 14.70 14.59 -8.32
CA SER A 154 14.48 15.91 -7.73
C SER A 154 13.01 16.34 -7.72
N GLY A 155 12.68 17.25 -6.80
CA GLY A 155 11.41 17.98 -6.82
C GLY A 155 10.22 17.18 -6.29
N LEU A 156 10.45 16.30 -5.32
CA LEU A 156 9.39 15.57 -4.65
C LEU A 156 8.74 16.47 -3.58
N GLY A 157 7.46 16.24 -3.32
CA GLY A 157 6.69 16.98 -2.31
C GLY A 157 6.00 16.07 -1.31
N VAL A 158 5.33 16.69 -0.34
CA VAL A 158 4.45 15.97 0.59
C VAL A 158 3.33 15.29 -0.19
N GLY A 159 3.07 14.02 0.14
CA GLY A 159 2.08 13.16 -0.51
C GLY A 159 2.62 12.35 -1.69
N ASP A 160 3.84 12.64 -2.16
CA ASP A 160 4.46 11.88 -3.23
C ASP A 160 4.93 10.51 -2.72
N VAL A 161 4.86 9.53 -3.62
CA VAL A 161 5.50 8.23 -3.48
C VAL A 161 6.39 8.02 -4.69
N LEU A 162 7.71 8.03 -4.47
CA LEU A 162 8.67 7.63 -5.49
C LEU A 162 8.77 6.11 -5.54
N TYR A 163 8.54 5.53 -6.70
CA TYR A 163 8.80 4.12 -7.01
C TYR A 163 10.03 4.02 -7.92
N VAL A 164 10.93 3.09 -7.62
CA VAL A 164 12.12 2.83 -8.44
C VAL A 164 12.39 1.33 -8.54
N GLU A 165 12.70 0.85 -9.74
CA GLU A 165 13.23 -0.49 -9.98
C GLU A 165 14.75 -0.51 -10.11
N PHE A 166 15.36 -1.57 -9.60
CA PHE A 166 16.79 -1.87 -9.74
C PHE A 166 16.99 -3.27 -10.29
N ASP A 167 18.20 -3.54 -10.80
CA ASP A 167 18.64 -4.91 -11.06
C ASP A 167 18.72 -5.70 -9.74
N LYS A 168 17.93 -6.77 -9.66
CA LYS A 168 17.80 -7.60 -8.45
C LYS A 168 19.13 -8.22 -8.05
N SER A 169 19.99 -8.55 -9.02
CA SER A 169 21.29 -9.17 -8.77
C SER A 169 22.30 -8.23 -8.10
N ARG A 170 22.12 -6.91 -8.27
CA ARG A 170 23.02 -5.87 -7.77
C ARG A 170 22.55 -5.24 -6.46
N TYR A 171 21.25 -5.24 -6.21
CA TYR A 171 20.68 -4.56 -5.04
C TYR A 171 20.66 -5.45 -3.79
N LYS A 172 21.46 -5.07 -2.80
CA LYS A 172 21.51 -5.72 -1.48
C LYS A 172 20.77 -4.86 -0.44
N LYS A 173 19.48 -5.14 -0.26
CA LYS A 173 18.56 -4.33 0.57
C LYS A 173 19.11 -3.88 1.93
N TYR A 174 19.85 -4.75 2.62
CA TYR A 174 20.31 -4.51 3.99
C TYR A 174 21.60 -3.70 4.10
N ASP A 175 22.25 -3.37 2.97
CA ASP A 175 23.49 -2.59 2.98
C ASP A 175 23.25 -1.08 2.97
N TYR A 176 21.99 -0.66 2.80
CA TYR A 176 21.63 0.73 2.53
C TYR A 176 20.87 1.37 3.70
N GLU A 177 21.11 2.66 3.89
CA GLU A 177 20.41 3.49 4.88
C GLU A 177 20.03 4.85 4.33
N MET A 178 19.02 5.45 4.98
CA MET A 178 18.52 6.76 4.62
C MET A 178 19.28 7.82 5.41
N GLN A 179 19.81 8.81 4.70
CA GLN A 179 20.32 10.04 5.29
C GLN A 179 19.69 11.21 4.57
N CYS A 180 19.13 12.17 5.32
CA CYS A 180 18.55 13.39 4.77
C CYS A 180 19.12 14.62 5.49
N VAL A 181 19.57 15.60 4.73
CA VAL A 181 20.11 16.87 5.23
C VAL A 181 19.39 18.03 4.55
N SER A 182 19.03 19.06 5.31
CA SER A 182 18.41 20.26 4.77
C SER A 182 19.35 21.00 3.82
N TYR A 183 18.77 21.76 2.89
CA TYR A 183 19.55 22.48 1.88
C TYR A 183 20.48 23.55 2.45
N ASP A 184 20.20 24.09 3.63
CA ASP A 184 21.08 25.00 4.38
C ASP A 184 22.09 24.23 5.25
N GLY A 185 21.81 22.96 5.59
CA GLY A 185 22.63 22.11 6.45
C GLY A 185 22.32 22.24 7.94
N SER A 186 21.27 22.98 8.29
CA SER A 186 20.87 23.21 9.69
C SER A 186 20.14 22.02 10.33
N GLU A 187 19.60 21.10 9.52
CA GLU A 187 18.79 19.98 9.98
C GLU A 187 19.19 18.68 9.30
N GLN A 188 19.24 17.61 10.08
CA GLN A 188 19.36 16.24 9.59
C GLN A 188 18.16 15.44 10.09
N LEU A 189 17.49 14.73 9.19
CA LEU A 189 16.37 13.87 9.57
C LEU A 189 16.90 12.52 10.02
N ASP A 190 16.36 12.04 11.14
CA ASP A 190 16.55 10.66 11.58
C ASP A 190 15.69 9.68 10.75
N ASN A 191 15.80 8.40 11.08
CA ASN A 191 15.04 7.33 10.45
C ASN A 191 13.52 7.37 10.73
N THR A 192 13.08 8.20 11.68
CA THR A 192 11.66 8.36 12.05
C THR A 192 11.02 9.55 11.33
N ASN A 193 11.80 10.62 11.14
CA ASN A 193 11.40 11.88 10.55
C ASN A 193 11.78 11.99 9.06
N GLY A 194 12.52 11.01 8.53
CA GLY A 194 12.82 10.87 7.11
C GLY A 194 11.74 10.13 6.32
N PRO A 195 11.88 10.05 4.98
CA PRO A 195 10.95 9.34 4.12
C PRO A 195 10.83 7.87 4.51
N SER A 196 9.61 7.34 4.55
CA SER A 196 9.41 5.90 4.79
C SER A 196 9.87 5.10 3.59
N VAL A 197 10.76 4.14 3.81
CA VAL A 197 11.35 3.32 2.74
C VAL A 197 10.69 1.94 2.68
N GLY A 198 10.25 1.52 1.50
CA GLY A 198 9.73 0.18 1.22
C GLY A 198 8.40 -0.15 1.92
N ASN A 199 7.63 0.86 2.32
CA ASN A 199 6.32 0.71 2.98
C ASN A 199 5.20 0.30 2.01
N TYR A 200 5.32 0.60 0.71
CA TYR A 200 4.40 0.10 -0.33
C TYR A 200 4.89 -1.24 -0.89
N LYS A 201 3.93 -2.13 -1.18
CA LYS A 201 4.17 -3.52 -1.62
C LYS A 201 3.58 -3.76 -3.01
N GLY A 202 3.82 -4.94 -3.59
CA GLY A 202 3.32 -5.28 -4.92
C GLY A 202 1.83 -5.00 -5.12
N LYS A 203 0.98 -5.29 -4.10
CA LYS A 203 -0.46 -4.96 -4.11
C LYS A 203 -0.81 -3.49 -4.36
N SER A 204 0.10 -2.57 -4.05
CA SER A 204 -0.07 -1.14 -4.20
C SER A 204 0.27 -0.70 -5.62
N VAL A 205 1.12 -1.44 -6.33
CA VAL A 205 1.54 -1.13 -7.71
C VAL A 205 0.73 -1.94 -8.72
N MET A 206 0.52 -3.23 -8.47
CA MET A 206 -0.35 -4.08 -9.29
C MET A 206 -1.79 -3.93 -8.81
N LEU A 207 -2.52 -3.06 -9.50
CA LEU A 207 -3.93 -2.81 -9.19
C LEU A 207 -4.79 -4.00 -9.62
N HIS A 208 -6.01 -4.05 -9.11
CA HIS A 208 -6.96 -5.09 -9.50
C HIS A 208 -7.24 -5.04 -11.01
N THR A 209 -7.45 -6.19 -11.63
CA THR A 209 -7.89 -6.26 -13.03
C THR A 209 -9.26 -5.61 -13.18
N GLY A 210 -9.42 -4.79 -14.22
CA GLY A 210 -10.61 -3.96 -14.40
C GLY A 210 -10.65 -2.69 -13.53
N ASN A 211 -9.50 -2.26 -13.00
CA ASN A 211 -9.42 -0.98 -12.29
C ASN A 211 -9.82 0.20 -13.20
N SER A 212 -10.50 1.18 -12.60
CA SER A 212 -10.99 2.38 -13.28
C SER A 212 -9.92 3.30 -13.85
N LEU A 213 -8.64 3.09 -13.49
CA LEU A 213 -7.51 3.93 -13.91
C LEU A 213 -6.76 3.37 -15.11
N GLY A 214 -7.12 2.16 -15.59
CA GLY A 214 -6.51 1.54 -16.76
C GLY A 214 -5.04 1.13 -16.58
N TYR A 215 -4.50 1.10 -15.36
CA TYR A 215 -3.10 0.75 -15.15
C TYR A 215 -2.82 -0.72 -15.42
N THR A 216 -1.63 -0.99 -15.96
CA THR A 216 -1.07 -2.32 -16.19
C THR A 216 0.35 -2.40 -15.61
N PRO A 217 0.85 -3.61 -15.26
CA PRO A 217 0.12 -4.88 -15.22
C PRO A 217 -0.92 -4.93 -14.08
N THR A 218 -1.88 -5.86 -14.17
CA THR A 218 -2.92 -6.08 -13.15
C THR A 218 -2.99 -7.53 -12.72
N ALA A 219 -3.63 -7.79 -11.57
CA ALA A 219 -3.99 -9.14 -11.14
C ALA A 219 -5.32 -9.13 -10.38
N THR A 220 -6.06 -10.23 -10.46
CA THR A 220 -7.28 -10.45 -9.68
C THR A 220 -6.96 -10.95 -8.27
N GLY A 221 -7.99 -11.04 -7.41
CA GLY A 221 -7.89 -11.72 -6.12
C GLY A 221 -7.52 -10.80 -4.96
N SER A 222 -7.00 -11.40 -3.89
CA SER A 222 -6.68 -10.73 -2.63
C SER A 222 -5.45 -9.81 -2.76
N ASN A 223 -5.16 -9.06 -1.70
CA ASN A 223 -3.93 -8.27 -1.61
C ASN A 223 -2.66 -9.15 -1.68
N SER A 224 -2.72 -10.36 -1.14
CA SER A 224 -1.59 -11.30 -1.18
C SER A 224 -1.36 -11.84 -2.59
N ASP A 225 -2.44 -12.14 -3.33
CA ASP A 225 -2.36 -12.64 -4.71
C ASP A 225 -1.75 -11.59 -5.64
N ARG A 226 -2.20 -10.34 -5.55
CA ARG A 226 -1.63 -9.25 -6.35
C ARG A 226 -0.18 -8.94 -5.99
N SER A 227 0.20 -9.04 -4.71
CA SER A 227 1.60 -8.85 -4.32
C SER A 227 2.48 -9.93 -4.92
N ARG A 228 2.07 -11.21 -4.80
CA ARG A 228 2.80 -12.34 -5.38
C ARG A 228 2.90 -12.26 -6.90
N ALA A 229 1.82 -11.87 -7.57
CA ALA A 229 1.81 -11.68 -9.02
C ALA A 229 2.77 -10.56 -9.44
N TYR A 230 2.85 -9.47 -8.65
CA TYR A 230 3.80 -8.40 -8.93
C TYR A 230 5.25 -8.81 -8.66
N ASP A 231 5.51 -9.55 -7.58
CA ASP A 231 6.83 -10.10 -7.29
C ASP A 231 7.29 -11.02 -8.43
N ALA A 232 6.42 -11.92 -8.91
CA ALA A 232 6.71 -12.77 -10.07
C ALA A 232 6.94 -11.95 -11.37
N HIS A 233 6.17 -10.88 -11.57
CA HIS A 233 6.36 -9.98 -12.72
C HIS A 233 7.71 -9.23 -12.67
N LEU A 234 8.18 -8.84 -11.48
CA LEU A 234 9.50 -8.24 -11.30
C LEU A 234 10.61 -9.28 -11.47
N ASP A 235 10.44 -10.46 -10.88
CA ASP A 235 11.41 -11.56 -10.94
C ASP A 235 11.65 -12.06 -12.36
N GLY A 236 10.58 -12.18 -13.17
CA GLY A 236 10.70 -12.51 -14.59
C GLY A 236 11.48 -11.48 -15.41
N ARG A 237 11.64 -10.25 -14.89
CA ARG A 237 12.46 -9.18 -15.50
C ARG A 237 13.82 -9.01 -14.83
N GLY A 238 14.16 -9.84 -13.84
CA GLY A 238 15.37 -9.67 -13.03
C GLY A 238 15.38 -8.36 -12.23
N ARG A 239 14.21 -7.83 -11.87
CA ARG A 239 14.07 -6.55 -11.18
C ARG A 239 13.62 -6.72 -9.74
N THR A 240 13.89 -5.71 -8.94
CA THR A 240 13.29 -5.50 -7.62
C THR A 240 12.89 -4.05 -7.50
N MET A 241 11.86 -3.77 -6.70
CA MET A 241 11.40 -2.40 -6.46
C MET A 241 11.80 -1.88 -5.08
N LEU A 242 11.84 -0.56 -4.96
CA LEU A 242 11.85 0.16 -3.70
C LEU A 242 10.93 1.37 -3.82
N THR A 243 10.28 1.73 -2.71
CA THR A 243 9.44 2.93 -2.65
C THR A 243 9.93 3.88 -1.58
N PHE A 244 9.79 5.18 -1.81
CA PHE A 244 10.05 6.23 -0.84
C PHE A 244 8.77 7.04 -0.69
N ASN A 245 8.20 7.03 0.51
CA ASN A 245 6.96 7.72 0.80
C ASN A 245 7.24 9.00 1.59
N PHE A 246 6.82 10.12 1.01
CA PHE A 246 6.89 11.44 1.61
C PHE A 246 5.54 11.74 2.25
N GLY A 247 5.25 11.04 3.35
CA GLY A 247 4.02 11.26 4.11
C GLY A 247 3.88 12.70 4.59
N ALA A 248 2.83 12.98 5.35
CA ALA A 248 2.56 14.28 5.96
C ALA A 248 3.57 14.59 7.09
N LEU A 249 4.85 14.64 6.75
CA LEU A 249 5.94 15.13 7.57
C LEU A 249 5.82 16.65 7.51
N HIS A 250 5.33 17.24 8.59
CA HIS A 250 5.11 18.67 8.68
C HIS A 250 6.25 19.35 9.44
N THR A 251 6.73 20.49 8.94
CA THR A 251 7.58 21.46 9.66
C THR A 251 6.72 22.62 10.16
N ASP A 252 7.13 23.32 11.21
CA ASP A 252 6.55 24.60 11.61
C ASP A 252 6.96 25.77 10.68
N LYS A 253 7.91 25.53 9.76
CA LYS A 253 8.41 26.50 8.77
C LYS A 253 7.59 26.46 7.47
N SER A 254 7.68 27.51 6.63
CA SER A 254 7.01 27.66 5.33
C SER A 254 7.35 26.60 4.25
N GLY A 255 8.08 25.55 4.63
CA GLY A 255 8.67 24.55 3.75
C GLY A 255 10.14 24.38 4.10
N THR A 256 10.65 23.15 4.11
CA THR A 256 12.10 22.90 4.23
C THR A 256 12.52 21.87 3.21
N ASP A 257 13.50 22.23 2.38
CA ASP A 257 14.00 21.36 1.32
C ASP A 257 15.13 20.50 1.85
N PHE A 258 15.02 19.19 1.59
CA PHE A 258 16.00 18.20 1.99
C PHE A 258 16.61 17.53 0.78
N PHE A 259 17.90 17.24 0.88
CA PHE A 259 18.58 16.27 0.04
C PHE A 259 18.71 14.97 0.82
N CYS A 260 18.24 13.87 0.24
CA CYS A 260 18.31 12.54 0.85
C CYS A 260 19.09 11.57 -0.03
N GLN A 261 19.74 10.62 0.64
CA GLN A 261 20.48 9.52 0.04
C GLN A 261 20.03 8.21 0.67
N TRP A 262 19.65 7.24 -0.16
CA TRP A 262 19.59 5.83 0.20
C TRP A 262 20.96 5.22 -0.17
N PHE A 263 21.91 5.33 0.75
CA PHE A 263 23.33 5.08 0.50
C PHE A 263 23.82 3.82 1.17
N ASN A 264 24.77 3.15 0.51
CA ASN A 264 25.42 1.96 1.04
C ASN A 264 26.47 2.38 2.06
N LYS A 265 26.31 1.96 3.33
CA LYS A 265 27.18 2.41 4.44
C LYS A 265 28.65 2.07 4.24
N ASN A 266 28.94 0.97 3.54
CA ASN A 266 30.30 0.48 3.34
C ASN A 266 31.03 1.20 2.20
N THR A 267 30.29 1.71 1.21
CA THR A 267 30.89 2.30 0.00
C THR A 267 30.64 3.80 -0.15
N GLY A 268 29.71 4.37 0.62
CA GLY A 268 29.26 5.75 0.46
C GLY A 268 28.42 5.99 -0.80
N LYS A 269 28.17 4.97 -1.63
CA LYS A 269 27.45 5.12 -2.90
C LYS A 269 25.94 5.01 -2.71
N SER A 270 25.20 5.89 -3.36
CA SER A 270 23.74 5.95 -3.35
C SER A 270 23.11 4.98 -4.35
N ALA A 271 22.16 4.16 -3.89
CA ALA A 271 21.23 3.46 -4.78
C ALA A 271 20.23 4.47 -5.39
N VAL A 272 19.76 5.39 -4.55
CA VAL A 272 18.86 6.49 -4.91
C VAL A 272 19.30 7.72 -4.13
N ALA A 273 19.35 8.85 -4.80
CA ALA A 273 19.30 10.15 -4.16
C ALA A 273 17.99 10.84 -4.55
N LEU A 274 17.49 11.68 -3.67
CA LEU A 274 16.24 12.39 -3.92
C LEU A 274 16.21 13.73 -3.21
N THR A 275 15.39 14.63 -3.72
CA THR A 275 15.08 15.88 -3.01
C THR A 275 13.61 16.00 -2.75
N PHE A 276 13.26 16.41 -1.53
CA PHE A 276 11.88 16.55 -1.14
C PHE A 276 11.67 17.80 -0.28
N ARG A 277 10.51 18.44 -0.46
CA ARG A 277 10.07 19.53 0.41
C ARG A 277 9.20 18.97 1.51
N ARG A 278 9.62 19.19 2.76
CA ARG A 278 8.76 18.99 3.93
C ARG A 278 7.79 20.18 4.02
N GLY A 279 6.49 19.92 4.08
CA GLY A 279 5.45 20.97 4.07
C GLY A 279 5.24 21.61 5.45
N PRO A 280 4.64 22.81 5.53
CA PRO A 280 4.27 23.44 6.80
C PRO A 280 3.21 22.62 7.56
N ARG A 281 3.15 22.78 8.89
CA ARG A 281 2.03 22.39 9.73
C ARG A 281 0.87 23.32 9.39
N GLY A 282 -0.21 22.75 8.87
CA GLY A 282 -1.50 23.43 8.74
C GLY A 282 -2.18 23.61 10.09
#